data_AF-A0A7W8ECQ1-F1
#
_entry.id   AF-A0A7W8ECQ1-F1
#
_cell.length_a   1.000
_cell.length_b   1.000
_cell.length_c   1.000
_cell.angle_alpha   90.00
_cell.angle_beta   90.00
_cell.angle_gamma   90.00
#
_symmetry.space_group_name_H-M   'P 1'
#
loop_
_entity.id
_entity.type
_entity.pdbx_description
1 polymer ?
#
loop_
_entity_poly.entity_id
_entity_poly.type
_entity_poly.pdbx_seq_one_letter_code
_entity_poly.pdbx_strand_id
1 'polypeptide(L)'
;MLSTWKQTTTAASFAAIFGIVCLSATGQEPNPTTVAPGARTGQVTAQGPDGTYVYRIKVVEHDLDAVNYFHRSGSTHINFTGTNLLPGARGEAKVVSERGGLHISAEFKGLTPANGFGPEYMTYVLWAISADGRPQNLGEVLPAGTKNNIEVTTSLQSFGLIVTAEPYFSVSMPSDVIVLQNVFSDKTQGVLEHVNVHYSLLPRGLYADTGGSKSELNPITRNEHSPLELYEAHNAARIARMNGADKYSPDIMQDVATDLQNADTMDSSKHRDQKMEITYAREAVQKAEDARISSLRKQASERQQQERADKEQAQADAAQSQIAAANANAQAEAAAAAKARAEADAANARAQAAESQHNAQKSEADASAVREKLRAQLNSVLATSESARGLIVNLSDVLFDTAKFTLKPDTKVSLAKVSTILQLYPGLKVQVEGYTDSVGGDEYNQKLSENRANAVHDFLVQNGVPAANVTAAGYGKNKPVADNGTAAGRAQNRRVNLVVSGDAIGVQTTNPE
;
A
#
# COMPACT_ATOMS: atom_id res chain seq x y z
N MET A 1 -13.69 -50.27 42.74
CA MET A 1 -14.67 -51.27 43.21
C MET A 1 -16.04 -50.74 42.83
N LEU A 2 -16.91 -51.34 42.04
CA LEU A 2 -17.07 -52.60 41.30
C LEU A 2 -18.08 -52.20 40.19
N SER A 3 -17.85 -52.48 38.90
CA SER A 3 -18.42 -53.62 38.15
C SER A 3 -19.96 -53.75 38.35
N THR A 4 -20.84 -53.93 37.37
CA THR A 4 -20.78 -54.65 36.08
C THR A 4 -22.20 -54.65 35.46
N TRP A 5 -22.30 -54.47 34.13
CA TRP A 5 -23.12 -55.23 33.15
C TRP A 5 -24.67 -55.00 33.11
N LYS A 6 -25.39 -55.01 31.96
CA LYS A 6 -25.08 -55.31 30.54
C LYS A 6 -26.24 -54.86 29.60
N GLN A 7 -25.86 -54.43 28.39
CA GLN A 7 -26.41 -54.71 27.04
C GLN A 7 -27.91 -54.57 26.71
N THR A 8 -28.21 -53.81 25.64
CA THR A 8 -28.53 -54.38 24.31
C THR A 8 -28.35 -53.38 23.16
N THR A 9 -27.95 -53.92 22.03
CA THR A 9 -27.43 -53.30 20.80
C THR A 9 -28.50 -53.37 19.70
N THR A 10 -28.52 -52.40 18.77
CA THR A 10 -28.96 -52.65 17.38
C THR A 10 -28.17 -51.75 16.43
N ALA A 11 -27.33 -52.39 15.60
CA ALA A 11 -26.64 -51.82 14.46
C ALA A 11 -27.29 -52.37 13.19
N ALA A 12 -27.48 -51.52 12.19
CA ALA A 12 -27.91 -51.91 10.85
C ALA A 12 -26.70 -51.87 9.91
N SER A 13 -26.38 -53.01 9.32
CA SER A 13 -25.36 -53.19 8.28
C SER A 13 -26.02 -53.26 6.91
N PHE A 14 -25.42 -52.60 5.92
CA PHE A 14 -25.58 -52.94 4.50
C PHE A 14 -24.20 -53.28 3.94
N ALA A 15 -24.08 -54.50 3.42
CA ALA A 15 -22.89 -55.02 2.78
C ALA A 15 -22.97 -54.84 1.27
N ALA A 16 -21.85 -54.48 0.63
CA ALA A 16 -21.63 -54.68 -0.79
C ALA A 16 -20.23 -55.28 -0.99
N ILE A 17 -20.23 -56.41 -1.70
CA ILE A 17 -19.12 -57.31 -1.99
C ILE A 17 -18.32 -56.76 -3.18
N PHE A 18 -16.98 -56.74 -3.09
CA PHE A 18 -16.11 -56.83 -4.27
C PHE A 18 -14.86 -57.66 -3.96
N GLY A 19 -14.54 -58.56 -4.89
CA GLY A 19 -13.62 -59.68 -4.72
C GLY A 19 -12.14 -59.31 -4.63
N ILE A 20 -11.41 -60.15 -3.89
CA ILE A 20 -9.96 -60.12 -3.77
C ILE A 20 -9.38 -61.02 -4.87
N VAL A 21 -8.69 -60.42 -5.83
CA VAL A 21 -7.71 -61.11 -6.67
C VAL A 21 -6.33 -60.77 -6.11
N CYS A 22 -5.65 -61.75 -5.53
CA CYS A 22 -4.24 -61.67 -5.17
C CYS A 22 -3.39 -61.67 -6.45
N LEU A 23 -2.74 -60.56 -6.75
CA LEU A 23 -1.61 -60.48 -7.67
C LEU A 23 -0.39 -60.03 -6.87
N SER A 24 0.52 -60.96 -6.63
CA SER A 24 1.84 -60.73 -6.06
C SER A 24 2.69 -59.99 -7.09
N ALA A 25 2.70 -58.66 -7.06
CA ALA A 25 3.66 -57.86 -7.80
C ALA A 25 4.81 -57.49 -6.87
N THR A 26 6.00 -58.03 -7.15
CA THR A 26 7.26 -57.54 -6.59
C THR A 26 7.44 -56.09 -7.05
N GLY A 27 7.12 -55.14 -6.17
CA GLY A 27 7.31 -53.72 -6.42
C GLY A 27 8.81 -53.40 -6.46
N GLN A 28 9.33 -53.25 -7.67
CA GLN A 28 10.62 -52.64 -7.93
C GLN A 28 10.49 -51.15 -7.57
N GLU A 29 11.23 -50.67 -6.56
CA GLU A 29 11.26 -49.24 -6.25
C GLU A 29 11.71 -48.46 -7.49
N PRO A 30 11.01 -47.36 -7.86
CA PRO A 30 11.35 -46.60 -9.05
C PRO A 30 12.73 -45.95 -8.90
N ASN A 31 13.56 -46.14 -9.92
CA ASN A 31 14.87 -45.52 -10.06
C ASN A 31 14.73 -43.98 -9.98
N PRO A 32 15.36 -43.26 -9.03
CA PRO A 32 15.12 -41.84 -8.78
C PRO A 32 15.65 -40.89 -9.86
N THR A 33 16.05 -41.38 -11.04
CA THR A 33 16.77 -40.59 -12.07
C THR A 33 16.16 -40.59 -13.46
N THR A 34 14.94 -41.08 -13.67
CA THR A 34 14.26 -40.84 -14.95
C THR A 34 13.71 -39.41 -15.01
N VAL A 35 14.58 -38.47 -15.38
CA VAL A 35 14.14 -37.15 -15.83
C VAL A 35 13.60 -37.33 -17.25
N ALA A 36 12.34 -36.96 -17.49
CA ALA A 36 11.73 -37.04 -18.81
C ALA A 36 12.52 -36.19 -19.83
N PRO A 37 12.62 -36.62 -21.11
CA PRO A 37 13.31 -35.84 -22.14
C PRO A 37 12.64 -34.45 -22.27
N GLY A 38 13.38 -33.39 -21.93
CA GLY A 38 12.91 -32.01 -22.02
C GLY A 38 12.73 -31.24 -20.71
N ALA A 39 13.01 -31.84 -19.54
CA ALA A 39 13.07 -31.07 -18.30
C ALA A 39 14.35 -30.23 -18.25
N ARG A 40 14.19 -28.90 -18.27
CA ARG A 40 15.30 -27.95 -18.06
C ARG A 40 15.75 -28.05 -16.60
N THR A 41 17.01 -28.41 -16.37
CA THR A 41 17.71 -28.22 -15.10
C THR A 41 17.72 -26.73 -14.76
N GLY A 42 17.33 -26.40 -13.52
CA GLY A 42 17.16 -25.02 -13.06
C GLY A 42 15.74 -24.47 -13.21
N GLN A 43 14.77 -25.05 -12.47
CA GLN A 43 13.46 -24.42 -12.34
C GLN A 43 13.56 -23.24 -11.36
N VAL A 44 13.77 -22.04 -11.91
CA VAL A 44 13.53 -20.78 -11.21
C VAL A 44 12.05 -20.74 -10.84
N THR A 45 11.73 -21.01 -9.58
CA THR A 45 10.35 -20.93 -9.11
C THR A 45 10.20 -19.61 -8.35
N ALA A 46 9.52 -18.64 -8.96
CA ALA A 46 9.15 -17.41 -8.28
C ALA A 46 8.18 -17.76 -7.13
N GLN A 47 8.62 -17.56 -5.88
CA GLN A 47 7.73 -17.65 -4.72
C GLN A 47 8.01 -16.50 -3.76
N GLY A 48 7.22 -15.45 -3.92
CA GLY A 48 7.11 -14.31 -3.02
C GLY A 48 6.23 -13.24 -3.69
N PRO A 49 5.39 -12.49 -2.94
CA PRO A 49 4.65 -11.34 -3.48
C PRO A 49 5.54 -10.25 -4.10
N ASP A 50 6.85 -10.31 -3.85
CA ASP A 50 7.82 -9.24 -4.13
C ASP A 50 8.89 -9.61 -5.18
N GLY A 51 8.73 -10.69 -5.95
CA GLY A 51 9.63 -11.00 -7.07
C GLY A 51 11.05 -11.47 -6.70
N THR A 52 11.29 -11.91 -5.46
CA THR A 52 12.59 -12.45 -5.04
C THR A 52 12.83 -13.84 -5.65
N TYR A 53 13.91 -13.97 -6.46
CA TYR A 53 14.32 -15.23 -7.06
C TYR A 53 15.17 -16.06 -6.08
N VAL A 54 14.57 -17.08 -5.46
CA VAL A 54 15.31 -18.01 -4.59
C VAL A 54 15.87 -19.16 -5.41
N TYR A 55 17.19 -19.20 -5.58
CA TYR A 55 17.89 -20.38 -6.11
C TYR A 55 17.96 -21.45 -5.02
N ARG A 56 17.13 -22.49 -5.14
CA ARG A 56 17.28 -23.70 -4.32
C ARG A 56 18.19 -24.68 -5.06
N ILE A 57 19.41 -24.83 -4.57
CA ILE A 57 20.20 -26.03 -4.88
C ILE A 57 19.37 -27.19 -4.31
N LYS A 58 18.87 -28.08 -5.18
CA LYS A 58 18.16 -29.28 -4.74
C LYS A 58 19.20 -30.28 -4.26
N VAL A 59 19.67 -30.09 -3.03
CA VAL A 59 20.57 -31.02 -2.35
C VAL A 59 19.89 -32.39 -2.30
N VAL A 60 20.64 -33.45 -2.62
CA VAL A 60 20.18 -34.82 -2.41
C VAL A 60 20.51 -35.18 -0.96
N GLU A 61 19.49 -35.44 -0.16
CA GLU A 61 19.62 -35.95 1.20
C GLU A 61 19.76 -37.47 1.18
N HIS A 62 20.69 -38.00 1.97
CA HIS A 62 20.90 -39.43 2.12
C HIS A 62 21.10 -39.76 3.60
N ASP A 63 20.52 -40.87 4.04
CA ASP A 63 20.69 -41.38 5.40
C ASP A 63 21.97 -42.22 5.47
N LEU A 64 22.74 -42.05 6.53
CA LEU A 64 23.91 -42.88 6.82
C LEU A 64 23.97 -43.18 8.30
N ASP A 65 24.19 -44.45 8.64
CA ASP A 65 24.45 -44.82 10.01
C ASP A 65 25.90 -44.42 10.37
N ALA A 66 26.07 -43.60 11.42
CA ALA A 66 27.38 -43.26 11.98
C ALA A 66 27.67 -44.05 13.26
N VAL A 67 28.97 -44.22 13.59
CA VAL A 67 29.43 -44.84 14.85
C VAL A 67 30.18 -43.82 15.68
N ASN A 68 29.95 -43.85 16.99
CA ASN A 68 30.79 -43.19 17.99
C ASN A 68 31.97 -44.10 18.38
N TYR A 69 33.17 -43.80 17.88
CA TYR A 69 34.38 -44.57 18.14
C TYR A 69 35.04 -44.09 19.45
N PHE A 70 34.84 -44.81 20.56
CA PHE A 70 35.37 -44.42 21.86
C PHE A 70 36.90 -44.31 21.88
N HIS A 71 37.42 -43.27 22.52
CA HIS A 71 38.86 -43.06 22.69
C HIS A 71 39.50 -44.23 23.46
N ARG A 72 40.54 -44.85 22.89
CA ARG A 72 41.34 -45.93 23.50
C ARG A 72 40.58 -47.25 23.76
N SER A 73 39.48 -47.50 23.06
CA SER A 73 38.61 -48.67 23.27
C SER A 73 38.96 -49.92 22.42
N GLY A 74 40.02 -49.87 21.60
CA GLY A 74 40.42 -50.97 20.72
C GLY A 74 40.20 -50.65 19.24
N SER A 75 40.11 -51.68 18.38
CA SER A 75 39.85 -51.54 16.95
C SER A 75 38.41 -51.88 16.59
N THR A 76 37.72 -50.99 15.90
CA THR A 76 36.36 -51.21 15.37
C THR A 76 36.42 -51.63 13.92
N HIS A 77 35.69 -52.68 13.53
CA HIS A 77 35.59 -53.13 12.14
C HIS A 77 34.27 -52.70 11.53
N ILE A 78 34.32 -52.18 10.32
CA ILE A 78 33.21 -51.63 9.54
C ILE A 78 33.22 -52.34 8.19
N ASN A 79 32.08 -52.84 7.74
CA ASN A 79 31.96 -53.38 6.39
C ASN A 79 31.43 -52.30 5.45
N PHE A 80 31.72 -52.43 4.15
CA PHE A 80 31.12 -51.63 3.10
C PHE A 80 30.34 -52.52 2.14
N THR A 81 29.17 -52.05 1.73
CA THR A 81 28.38 -52.66 0.67
C THR A 81 28.26 -51.71 -0.52
N GLY A 82 28.29 -52.28 -1.72
CA GLY A 82 28.03 -51.55 -2.95
C GLY A 82 26.58 -51.05 -3.00
N THR A 83 26.39 -49.84 -3.51
CA THR A 83 25.03 -49.28 -3.73
C THR A 83 24.43 -49.80 -5.04
N ASN A 84 23.23 -49.34 -5.39
CA ASN A 84 22.61 -49.59 -6.70
C ASN A 84 23.47 -49.09 -7.88
N LEU A 85 24.38 -48.14 -7.65
CA LEU A 85 25.29 -47.65 -8.68
C LEU A 85 26.43 -48.62 -8.95
N LEU A 86 26.92 -49.33 -7.92
CA LEU A 86 27.98 -50.33 -8.07
C LEU A 86 27.77 -51.57 -7.18
N PRO A 87 26.77 -52.42 -7.47
CA PRO A 87 26.37 -53.51 -6.56
C PRO A 87 27.46 -54.57 -6.33
N GLY A 88 28.41 -54.70 -7.26
CA GLY A 88 29.52 -55.65 -7.17
C GLY A 88 30.67 -55.17 -6.29
N ALA A 89 30.67 -53.91 -5.84
CA ALA A 89 31.71 -53.38 -4.97
C ALA A 89 31.47 -53.80 -3.51
N ARG A 90 32.56 -54.03 -2.80
CA ARG A 90 32.56 -54.37 -1.36
C ARG A 90 33.84 -53.88 -0.72
N GLY A 91 33.82 -53.69 0.60
CA GLY A 91 35.03 -53.34 1.33
C GLY A 91 34.94 -53.61 2.81
N GLU A 92 36.04 -53.38 3.50
CA GLU A 92 36.15 -53.44 4.95
C GLU A 92 37.05 -52.30 5.43
N ALA A 93 36.74 -51.70 6.57
CA ALA A 93 37.62 -50.76 7.24
C ALA A 93 37.83 -51.14 8.70
N LYS A 94 39.05 -50.90 9.17
CA LYS A 94 39.46 -51.02 10.55
C LYS A 94 39.78 -49.64 11.08
N VAL A 95 39.04 -49.22 12.11
CA VAL A 95 39.23 -47.94 12.80
C VAL A 95 39.91 -48.19 14.13
N VAL A 96 41.08 -47.61 14.34
CA VAL A 96 41.90 -47.77 15.53
C VAL A 96 42.04 -46.41 16.22
N SER A 97 41.77 -46.37 17.52
CA SER A 97 41.96 -45.16 18.32
C SER A 97 43.42 -45.02 18.77
N GLU A 98 44.13 -44.02 18.25
CA GLU A 98 45.54 -43.74 18.57
C GLU A 98 45.70 -42.40 19.33
N ARG A 99 46.92 -42.08 19.78
CA ARG A 99 47.21 -40.79 20.45
C ARG A 99 47.12 -39.66 19.43
N GLY A 100 46.00 -38.94 19.41
CA GLY A 100 45.81 -37.73 18.61
C GLY A 100 44.80 -37.84 17.47
N GLY A 101 44.20 -39.01 17.25
CA GLY A 101 43.18 -39.21 16.22
C GLY A 101 42.77 -40.67 16.08
N LEU A 102 41.87 -40.93 15.12
CA LEU A 102 41.50 -42.27 14.71
C LEU A 102 42.20 -42.60 13.41
N HIS A 103 42.92 -43.70 13.39
CA HIS A 103 43.54 -44.26 12.19
C HIS A 103 42.55 -45.21 11.52
N ILE A 104 42.33 -45.04 10.23
CA ILE A 104 41.39 -45.82 9.42
C ILE A 104 42.20 -46.52 8.33
N SER A 105 42.17 -47.84 8.34
CA SER A 105 42.71 -48.67 7.25
C SER A 105 41.53 -49.30 6.52
N ALA A 106 41.33 -49.00 5.24
CA ALA A 106 40.20 -49.51 4.47
C ALA A 106 40.64 -50.24 3.20
N GLU A 107 40.06 -51.41 2.94
CA GLU A 107 40.28 -52.22 1.74
C GLU A 107 39.02 -52.33 0.89
N PHE A 108 39.14 -52.08 -0.41
CA PHE A 108 38.01 -52.12 -1.35
C PHE A 108 38.24 -53.07 -2.53
N LYS A 109 37.18 -53.77 -2.95
CA LYS A 109 37.15 -54.73 -4.07
C LYS A 109 35.97 -54.44 -4.98
N GLY A 110 36.12 -54.72 -6.28
CA GLY A 110 35.05 -54.54 -7.26
C GLY A 110 34.82 -53.09 -7.72
N LEU A 111 35.76 -52.18 -7.42
CA LEU A 111 35.75 -50.83 -7.97
C LEU A 111 36.13 -50.86 -9.45
N THR A 112 35.17 -50.51 -10.31
CA THR A 112 35.41 -50.26 -11.74
C THR A 112 36.06 -48.89 -11.94
N PRO A 113 36.59 -48.54 -13.11
CA PRO A 113 36.99 -47.15 -13.40
C PRO A 113 35.85 -46.15 -13.13
N ALA A 114 36.16 -45.02 -12.47
CA ALA A 114 35.16 -44.03 -12.05
C ALA A 114 34.46 -43.34 -13.23
N ASN A 115 35.15 -43.23 -14.36
CA ASN A 115 34.59 -42.67 -15.60
C ASN A 115 33.41 -43.48 -16.17
N GLY A 116 33.15 -44.69 -15.65
CA GLY A 116 31.94 -45.45 -15.95
C GLY A 116 30.64 -44.79 -15.46
N PHE A 117 30.73 -43.87 -14.48
CA PHE A 117 29.59 -43.09 -13.98
C PHE A 117 29.33 -41.80 -14.74
N GLY A 118 30.25 -41.40 -15.61
CA GLY A 118 30.23 -40.16 -16.39
C GLY A 118 31.65 -39.73 -16.76
N PRO A 119 31.85 -39.08 -17.92
CA PRO A 119 33.17 -38.61 -18.37
C PRO A 119 33.83 -37.61 -17.41
N GLU A 120 33.05 -36.97 -16.54
CA GLU A 120 33.51 -36.03 -15.54
C GLU A 120 34.19 -36.68 -14.33
N TYR A 121 33.91 -37.96 -14.04
CA TYR A 121 34.43 -38.68 -12.88
C TYR A 121 35.75 -39.38 -13.21
N MET A 122 36.78 -39.12 -12.39
CA MET A 122 38.14 -39.61 -12.64
C MET A 122 38.64 -40.56 -11.55
N THR A 123 38.17 -40.39 -10.32
CA THR A 123 38.65 -41.14 -9.17
C THR A 123 37.54 -41.42 -8.16
N TYR A 124 37.86 -42.16 -7.10
CA TYR A 124 36.98 -42.29 -5.95
C TYR A 124 37.57 -41.57 -4.75
N VAL A 125 36.71 -41.10 -3.86
CA VAL A 125 37.11 -40.47 -2.60
C VAL A 125 36.41 -41.15 -1.44
N LEU A 126 37.17 -41.49 -0.41
CA LEU A 126 36.65 -41.94 0.87
C LEU A 126 36.31 -40.71 1.72
N TRP A 127 35.10 -40.68 2.25
CA TRP A 127 34.61 -39.61 3.11
C TRP A 127 34.24 -40.13 4.49
N ALA A 128 34.49 -39.31 5.52
CA ALA A 128 33.81 -39.42 6.80
C ALA A 128 32.69 -38.39 6.87
N ILE A 129 31.48 -38.84 7.19
CA ILE A 129 30.33 -37.96 7.43
C ILE A 129 30.12 -37.87 8.93
N SER A 130 30.37 -36.71 9.52
CA SER A 130 30.20 -36.48 10.96
C SER A 130 28.75 -36.67 11.41
N ALA A 131 28.52 -36.89 12.70
CA ALA A 131 27.19 -37.02 13.30
C ALA A 131 26.23 -35.84 12.98
N ASP A 132 26.75 -34.64 12.70
CA ASP A 132 25.98 -33.45 12.30
C ASP A 132 25.87 -33.25 10.77
N GLY A 133 26.25 -34.26 9.98
CA GLY A 133 26.05 -34.25 8.52
C GLY A 133 27.13 -33.56 7.71
N ARG A 134 28.30 -33.27 8.31
CA ARG A 134 29.39 -32.60 7.60
C ARG A 134 30.33 -33.63 6.96
N PRO A 135 30.56 -33.54 5.65
CA PRO A 135 31.53 -34.40 5.00
C PRO A 135 32.96 -33.94 5.29
N GLN A 136 33.85 -34.90 5.51
CA GLN A 136 35.29 -34.74 5.57
C GLN A 136 35.93 -35.66 4.52
N ASN A 137 36.62 -35.08 3.54
CA ASN A 137 37.40 -35.83 2.57
C ASN A 137 38.58 -36.49 3.29
N LEU A 138 38.64 -37.83 3.30
CA LEU A 138 39.71 -38.58 3.94
C LEU A 138 40.83 -38.93 2.96
N GLY A 139 40.52 -39.11 1.68
CA GLY A 139 41.52 -39.34 0.65
C GLY A 139 41.03 -40.13 -0.54
N GLU A 140 41.90 -40.23 -1.54
CA GLU A 140 41.64 -40.86 -2.82
C GLU A 140 41.69 -42.39 -2.76
N VAL A 141 40.78 -43.06 -3.46
CA VAL A 141 40.70 -44.51 -3.61
C VAL A 141 40.78 -44.88 -5.09
N LEU A 142 41.76 -45.70 -5.47
CA LEU A 142 42.00 -46.06 -6.87
C LEU A 142 41.34 -47.40 -7.26
N PRO A 143 40.78 -47.56 -8.46
CA PRO A 143 40.23 -48.84 -8.93
C PRO A 143 41.30 -49.76 -9.56
N ALA A 144 41.62 -50.88 -8.88
CA ALA A 144 42.32 -52.10 -9.33
C ALA A 144 43.70 -51.97 -10.01
N GLY A 145 44.69 -52.74 -9.50
CA GLY A 145 46.09 -52.80 -9.97
C GLY A 145 47.09 -52.55 -8.84
N THR A 146 46.65 -51.86 -7.80
CA THR A 146 47.27 -51.73 -6.49
C THR A 146 46.45 -52.56 -5.49
N LYS A 147 47.05 -53.10 -4.43
CA LYS A 147 46.27 -53.63 -3.30
C LYS A 147 45.54 -52.42 -2.72
N ASN A 148 44.23 -52.31 -2.91
CA ASN A 148 43.44 -51.11 -2.59
C ASN A 148 43.24 -50.94 -1.09
N ASN A 149 44.34 -50.73 -0.36
CA ASN A 149 44.39 -50.30 1.03
C ASN A 149 44.59 -48.78 1.07
N ILE A 150 43.68 -48.05 1.72
CA ILE A 150 43.86 -46.63 2.04
C ILE A 150 44.06 -46.51 3.55
N GLU A 151 45.07 -45.74 3.95
CA GLU A 151 45.39 -45.44 5.35
C GLU A 151 45.27 -43.95 5.60
N VAL A 152 44.31 -43.56 6.43
CA VAL A 152 43.94 -42.15 6.68
C VAL A 152 43.70 -41.92 8.16
N THR A 153 43.82 -40.67 8.59
CA THR A 153 43.55 -40.29 9.98
C THR A 153 42.46 -39.23 10.02
N THR A 154 41.53 -39.37 10.96
CA THR A 154 40.52 -38.34 11.25
C THR A 154 40.53 -37.95 12.73
N SER A 155 40.17 -36.70 13.01
CA SER A 155 39.92 -36.21 14.37
C SER A 155 38.47 -36.43 14.82
N LEU A 156 37.55 -36.77 13.90
CA LEU A 156 36.15 -37.03 14.20
C LEU A 156 36.03 -38.22 15.15
N GLN A 157 35.19 -38.10 16.18
CA GLN A 157 34.89 -39.20 17.11
C GLN A 157 33.62 -39.96 16.71
N SER A 158 32.68 -39.30 16.04
CA SER A 158 31.44 -39.90 15.56
C SER A 158 31.22 -39.60 14.08
N PHE A 159 31.21 -40.64 13.25
CA PHE A 159 31.02 -40.52 11.80
C PHE A 159 30.62 -41.85 11.13
N GLY A 160 29.96 -41.72 9.98
CA GLY A 160 29.80 -42.78 8.98
C GLY A 160 30.82 -42.65 7.85
N LEU A 161 30.97 -43.67 7.03
CA LEU A 161 31.91 -43.70 5.91
C LEU A 161 31.20 -44.00 4.59
N ILE A 162 31.52 -43.23 3.56
CA ILE A 162 31.05 -43.46 2.19
C ILE A 162 32.21 -43.37 1.20
N VAL A 163 32.04 -44.00 0.04
CA VAL A 163 32.92 -43.81 -1.11
C VAL A 163 32.09 -43.27 -2.26
N THR A 164 32.53 -42.16 -2.84
CA THR A 164 31.87 -41.52 -3.98
C THR A 164 32.80 -41.49 -5.18
N ALA A 165 32.22 -41.47 -6.38
CA ALA A 165 32.96 -41.14 -7.59
C ALA A 165 33.11 -39.61 -7.68
N GLU A 166 34.32 -39.13 -7.95
CA GLU A 166 34.64 -37.71 -7.95
C GLU A 166 35.43 -37.29 -9.19
N PRO A 167 35.31 -36.00 -9.61
CA PRO A 167 36.03 -35.48 -10.77
C PRO A 167 37.54 -35.32 -10.55
N TYR A 168 37.97 -35.22 -9.29
CA TYR A 168 39.36 -35.15 -8.84
C TYR A 168 39.43 -35.36 -7.32
N PHE A 169 40.57 -35.77 -6.78
CA PHE A 169 40.67 -36.23 -5.38
C PHE A 169 40.41 -35.14 -4.32
N SER A 170 40.67 -33.87 -4.63
CA SER A 170 40.66 -32.77 -3.65
C SER A 170 39.32 -32.06 -3.49
N VAL A 171 38.23 -32.59 -4.03
CA VAL A 171 36.90 -31.98 -3.89
C VAL A 171 36.53 -31.74 -2.41
N SER A 172 35.85 -30.61 -2.15
CA SER A 172 35.43 -30.21 -0.80
C SER A 172 34.05 -30.73 -0.37
N MET A 173 33.26 -31.24 -1.30
CA MET A 173 31.96 -31.83 -1.04
C MET A 173 31.78 -33.11 -1.87
N PRO A 174 31.14 -34.15 -1.32
CA PRO A 174 30.88 -35.39 -2.03
C PRO A 174 29.82 -35.19 -3.13
N SER A 175 30.01 -35.88 -4.24
CA SER A 175 29.00 -36.02 -5.29
C SER A 175 27.87 -36.96 -4.84
N ASP A 176 26.73 -36.89 -5.54
CA ASP A 176 25.62 -37.82 -5.37
C ASP A 176 25.89 -39.25 -5.90
N VAL A 177 27.11 -39.53 -6.40
CA VAL A 177 27.52 -40.83 -6.95
C VAL A 177 28.16 -41.69 -5.86
N ILE A 178 27.37 -42.06 -4.86
CA ILE A 178 27.79 -42.96 -3.78
C ILE A 178 27.88 -44.38 -4.32
N VAL A 179 29.07 -44.96 -4.35
CA VAL A 179 29.32 -46.32 -4.85
C VAL A 179 29.43 -47.35 -3.74
N LEU A 180 29.90 -46.93 -2.55
CA LEU A 180 29.94 -47.76 -1.35
C LEU A 180 29.45 -46.96 -0.15
N GLN A 181 28.74 -47.65 0.73
CA GLN A 181 28.33 -47.11 2.03
C GLN A 181 28.68 -48.10 3.13
N ASN A 182 28.97 -47.60 4.34
CA ASN A 182 29.21 -48.47 5.47
C ASN A 182 27.93 -49.24 5.85
N VAL A 183 28.13 -50.48 6.27
CA VAL A 183 27.10 -51.34 6.84
C VAL A 183 27.63 -51.96 8.12
N PHE A 184 26.82 -51.93 9.17
CA PHE A 184 27.14 -52.53 10.45
C PHE A 184 26.66 -53.98 10.49
N SER A 185 27.48 -54.85 11.08
CA SER A 185 27.12 -56.25 11.28
C SER A 185 27.08 -56.56 12.77
N ASP A 186 26.32 -57.57 13.18
CA ASP A 186 26.18 -58.02 14.58
C ASP A 186 27.52 -58.39 15.28
N LYS A 187 28.63 -58.44 14.53
CA LYS A 187 29.99 -58.73 15.01
C LYS A 187 30.82 -57.47 15.32
N THR A 188 30.29 -56.27 15.14
CA THR A 188 30.99 -55.02 15.47
C THR A 188 31.08 -54.89 17.00
N GLN A 189 32.28 -55.06 17.57
CA GLN A 189 32.51 -54.86 19.01
C GLN A 189 32.58 -53.37 19.34
N GLY A 190 31.59 -52.85 20.07
CA GLY A 190 31.48 -51.47 20.54
C GLY A 190 30.05 -51.11 20.97
N VAL A 191 29.84 -50.01 21.70
CA VAL A 191 28.48 -49.47 21.93
C VAL A 191 28.06 -48.77 20.64
N LEU A 192 27.23 -49.43 19.85
CA LEU A 192 26.64 -48.88 18.63
C LEU A 192 25.63 -47.79 19.01
N GLU A 193 26.07 -46.54 19.01
CA GLU A 193 25.16 -45.40 18.90
C GLU A 193 24.88 -45.20 17.42
N HIS A 194 23.75 -45.73 16.96
CA HIS A 194 23.22 -45.45 15.63
C HIS A 194 22.81 -43.97 15.60
N VAL A 195 23.68 -43.13 15.04
CA VAL A 195 23.28 -41.76 14.69
C VAL A 195 22.89 -41.80 13.22
N ASN A 196 21.59 -41.60 12.96
CA ASN A 196 21.12 -41.40 11.58
C ASN A 196 21.50 -39.98 11.16
N VAL A 197 22.47 -39.89 10.27
CA VAL A 197 23.02 -38.62 9.79
C VAL A 197 22.37 -38.26 8.46
N HIS A 198 21.82 -37.04 8.40
CA HIS A 198 21.38 -36.42 7.15
C HIS A 198 22.51 -35.54 6.63
N TYR A 199 22.97 -35.78 5.40
CA TYR A 199 24.04 -34.97 4.80
C TYR A 199 23.71 -34.56 3.38
N SER A 200 24.38 -33.49 2.94
CA SER A 200 24.13 -32.83 1.67
C SER A 200 25.11 -33.30 0.59
N LEU A 201 24.59 -33.87 -0.49
CA LEU A 201 25.37 -34.21 -1.68
C LEU A 201 25.24 -33.13 -2.76
N LEU A 202 26.30 -32.91 -3.53
CA LEU A 202 26.24 -32.09 -4.73
C LEU A 202 25.53 -32.86 -5.86
N PRO A 203 24.41 -32.36 -6.40
CA PRO A 203 23.74 -33.03 -7.50
C PRO A 203 24.62 -33.15 -8.74
N ARG A 204 24.47 -34.27 -9.45
CA ARG A 204 24.91 -34.44 -10.85
C ARG A 204 24.57 -33.20 -11.65
N GLY A 205 25.57 -32.63 -12.31
CA GLY A 205 25.43 -31.38 -13.06
C GLY A 205 26.16 -30.19 -12.44
N LEU A 206 26.39 -30.07 -11.12
CA LEU A 206 27.13 -28.90 -10.59
C LEU A 206 28.62 -28.89 -10.97
N TYR A 207 29.17 -30.05 -11.34
CA TYR A 207 30.50 -30.18 -11.95
C TYR A 207 30.47 -30.09 -13.49
N ALA A 208 29.28 -30.14 -14.12
CA ALA A 208 29.10 -30.25 -15.57
C ALA A 208 28.29 -29.10 -16.21
N ASP A 209 27.57 -28.29 -15.44
CA ASP A 209 26.53 -27.38 -15.91
C ASP A 209 26.75 -25.98 -15.32
N THR A 210 27.57 -25.18 -16.00
CA THR A 210 27.34 -23.75 -16.07
C THR A 210 26.59 -23.47 -17.35
N GLY A 211 25.26 -23.41 -17.22
CA GLY A 211 24.37 -23.06 -18.32
C GLY A 211 24.87 -21.84 -19.09
N GLY A 212 25.26 -22.05 -20.34
CA GLY A 212 25.59 -20.99 -21.30
C GLY A 212 26.90 -21.16 -22.07
N SER A 213 27.86 -21.93 -21.57
CA SER A 213 29.04 -22.29 -22.36
C SER A 213 28.80 -23.63 -23.03
N LYS A 214 29.11 -23.71 -24.34
CA LYS A 214 29.20 -24.98 -25.06
C LYS A 214 30.03 -25.91 -24.19
N SER A 215 29.44 -27.02 -23.73
CA SER A 215 30.18 -28.13 -23.13
C SER A 215 31.37 -28.39 -24.05
N GLU A 216 32.59 -28.06 -23.63
CA GLU A 216 33.75 -28.50 -24.37
C GLU A 216 33.71 -30.03 -24.36
N LEU A 217 33.31 -30.57 -25.51
CA LEU A 217 32.99 -31.96 -25.78
C LEU A 217 34.23 -32.85 -25.88
N ASN A 218 35.38 -32.36 -25.39
CA ASN A 218 36.62 -33.11 -25.35
C ASN A 218 36.84 -33.57 -23.91
N PRO A 219 36.22 -34.69 -23.49
CA PRO A 219 36.57 -35.30 -22.22
C PRO A 219 38.08 -35.52 -22.20
N ILE A 220 38.70 -35.31 -21.04
CA ILE A 220 40.11 -35.66 -20.86
C ILE A 220 40.20 -37.19 -20.96
N THR A 221 40.49 -37.69 -22.16
CA THR A 221 40.66 -39.12 -22.41
C THR A 221 41.99 -39.55 -21.81
N ARG A 222 41.93 -40.40 -20.79
CA ARG A 222 43.12 -40.99 -20.15
C ARG A 222 43.89 -41.80 -21.19
N ASN A 223 45.06 -41.31 -21.59
CA ASN A 223 46.10 -42.12 -22.21
C ASN A 223 46.90 -42.75 -21.07
N GLU A 224 47.29 -44.01 -21.19
CA GLU A 224 48.08 -44.71 -20.15
C GLU A 224 49.51 -44.14 -20.02
N HIS A 225 49.90 -43.21 -20.88
CA HIS A 225 51.19 -42.53 -20.81
C HIS A 225 51.29 -41.57 -19.60
N SER A 226 50.33 -40.66 -19.43
CA SER A 226 50.37 -39.62 -18.39
C SER A 226 49.74 -40.13 -17.08
N PRO A 227 50.14 -39.59 -15.92
CA PRO A 227 49.63 -40.03 -14.62
C PRO A 227 48.19 -39.53 -14.42
N LEU A 228 47.41 -40.23 -13.59
CA LEU A 228 46.01 -39.86 -13.29
C LEU A 228 45.93 -38.44 -12.73
N GLU A 229 46.88 -38.08 -11.86
CA GLU A 229 46.92 -36.78 -11.21
C GLU A 229 47.01 -35.61 -12.19
N LEU A 230 47.72 -35.78 -13.32
CA LEU A 230 47.80 -34.73 -14.33
C LEU A 230 46.44 -34.50 -14.99
N TYR A 231 45.70 -35.57 -15.25
CA TYR A 231 44.34 -35.49 -15.79
C TYR A 231 43.36 -34.84 -14.81
N GLU A 232 43.47 -35.20 -13.53
CA GLU A 232 42.69 -34.55 -12.46
C GLU A 232 43.03 -33.06 -12.32
N ALA A 233 44.30 -32.69 -12.45
CA ALA A 233 44.77 -31.30 -12.38
C ALA A 233 44.15 -30.45 -13.49
N HIS A 234 44.19 -30.95 -14.74
CA HIS A 234 43.55 -30.28 -15.87
C HIS A 234 42.03 -30.18 -15.68
N ASN A 235 41.40 -31.24 -15.17
CA ASN A 235 39.96 -31.25 -14.91
C ASN A 235 39.56 -30.24 -13.82
N ALA A 236 40.30 -30.21 -12.71
CA ALA A 236 40.07 -29.30 -11.59
C ALA A 236 40.24 -27.84 -12.04
N ALA A 237 41.29 -27.52 -12.78
CA ALA A 237 41.51 -26.18 -13.33
C ALA A 237 40.38 -25.76 -14.27
N ARG A 238 39.93 -26.65 -15.16
CA ARG A 238 38.79 -26.41 -16.06
C ARG A 238 37.51 -26.12 -15.26
N ILE A 239 37.20 -26.93 -14.26
CA ILE A 239 36.02 -26.75 -13.40
C ILE A 239 36.10 -25.43 -12.62
N ALA A 240 37.28 -25.07 -12.09
CA ALA A 240 37.50 -23.79 -11.43
C ALA A 240 37.22 -22.61 -12.38
N ARG A 241 37.76 -22.62 -13.60
CA ARG A 241 37.50 -21.59 -14.62
C ARG A 241 36.02 -21.47 -14.97
N MET A 242 35.35 -22.61 -15.17
CA MET A 242 33.91 -22.64 -15.45
C MET A 242 33.08 -22.02 -14.32
N ASN A 243 33.54 -22.12 -13.07
CA ASN A 243 32.93 -21.48 -11.90
C ASN A 243 33.38 -20.02 -11.68
N GLY A 244 34.04 -19.42 -12.68
CA GLY A 244 34.45 -18.02 -12.66
C GLY A 244 35.76 -17.75 -11.93
N ALA A 245 36.59 -18.76 -11.68
CA ALA A 245 37.86 -18.56 -10.96
C ALA A 245 38.82 -17.59 -11.63
N ASP A 246 38.81 -17.48 -12.96
CA ASP A 246 39.62 -16.47 -13.67
C ASP A 246 39.23 -15.03 -13.28
N LYS A 247 37.96 -14.80 -12.95
CA LYS A 247 37.46 -13.50 -12.49
C LYS A 247 37.64 -13.31 -10.98
N TYR A 248 37.31 -14.33 -10.20
CA TYR A 248 37.17 -14.20 -8.75
C TYR A 248 38.42 -14.59 -7.97
N SER A 249 39.32 -15.38 -8.56
CA SER A 249 40.56 -15.84 -7.93
C SER A 249 41.73 -15.87 -8.93
N PRO A 250 42.02 -14.75 -9.64
CA PRO A 250 43.02 -14.71 -10.71
C PRO A 250 44.42 -15.11 -10.23
N ASP A 251 44.82 -14.67 -9.03
CA ASP A 251 46.15 -14.98 -8.46
C ASP A 251 46.33 -16.49 -8.27
N ILE A 252 45.32 -17.17 -7.69
CA ILE A 252 45.35 -18.62 -7.50
C ILE A 252 45.34 -19.34 -8.86
N MET A 253 44.56 -18.86 -9.83
CA MET A 253 44.52 -19.45 -11.17
C MET A 253 45.84 -19.29 -11.94
N GLN A 254 46.62 -18.24 -11.64
CA GLN A 254 47.97 -18.09 -12.19
C GLN A 254 48.94 -19.13 -11.60
N ASP A 255 48.84 -19.41 -10.31
CA ASP A 255 49.63 -20.48 -9.68
C ASP A 255 49.22 -21.86 -10.25
N VAL A 256 47.92 -22.12 -10.41
CA VAL A 256 47.41 -23.34 -11.06
C VAL A 256 47.98 -23.49 -12.48
N ALA A 257 48.00 -22.41 -13.27
CA ALA A 257 48.55 -22.45 -14.62
C ALA A 257 50.06 -22.75 -14.63
N THR A 258 50.79 -22.23 -13.65
CA THR A 258 52.23 -22.46 -13.50
C THR A 258 52.51 -23.92 -13.15
N ASP A 259 51.79 -24.49 -12.19
CA ASP A 259 51.95 -25.88 -11.79
C ASP A 259 51.57 -26.86 -12.92
N LEU A 260 50.47 -26.58 -13.63
CA LEU A 260 50.08 -27.36 -14.80
C LEU A 260 51.15 -27.30 -15.90
N GLN A 261 51.68 -26.12 -16.20
CA GLN A 261 52.75 -25.98 -17.19
C GLN A 261 54.00 -26.77 -16.78
N ASN A 262 54.37 -26.74 -15.50
CA ASN A 262 55.49 -27.52 -14.98
C ASN A 262 55.24 -29.02 -15.15
N ALA A 263 54.05 -29.50 -14.80
CA ALA A 263 53.68 -30.90 -14.94
C ALA A 263 53.62 -31.35 -16.42
N ASP A 264 53.00 -30.58 -17.31
CA ASP A 264 52.91 -30.88 -18.76
C ASP A 264 54.29 -30.90 -19.43
N THR A 265 55.18 -29.99 -19.02
CA THR A 265 56.57 -29.96 -19.52
C THR A 265 57.34 -31.21 -19.08
N MET A 266 57.06 -31.71 -17.87
CA MET A 266 57.68 -32.94 -17.37
C MET A 266 57.11 -34.19 -18.05
N ASP A 267 55.80 -34.26 -18.29
CA ASP A 267 55.16 -35.37 -18.99
C ASP A 267 55.69 -35.52 -20.43
N SER A 268 55.89 -34.39 -21.13
CA SER A 268 56.44 -34.36 -22.49
C SER A 268 57.97 -34.53 -22.57
N SER A 269 58.69 -34.57 -21.43
CA SER A 269 60.15 -34.69 -21.39
C SER A 269 60.62 -36.13 -21.65
N LYS A 270 61.73 -36.27 -22.39
CA LYS A 270 62.42 -37.57 -22.57
C LYS A 270 62.99 -38.13 -21.27
N HIS A 271 63.30 -37.27 -20.30
CA HIS A 271 63.79 -37.63 -18.97
C HIS A 271 62.77 -37.22 -17.93
N ARG A 272 61.65 -37.96 -17.91
CA ARG A 272 60.49 -37.69 -17.08
C ARG A 272 60.79 -37.95 -15.60
N ASP A 273 60.63 -36.92 -14.77
CA ASP A 273 60.58 -37.05 -13.31
C ASP A 273 59.13 -37.17 -12.86
N GLN A 274 58.62 -38.41 -12.88
CA GLN A 274 57.23 -38.71 -12.56
C GLN A 274 56.82 -38.26 -11.15
N LYS A 275 57.76 -38.27 -10.19
CA LYS A 275 57.46 -37.87 -8.81
C LYS A 275 57.20 -36.36 -8.74
N MET A 276 58.05 -35.57 -9.38
CA MET A 276 57.87 -34.12 -9.43
C MET A 276 56.65 -33.72 -10.26
N GLU A 277 56.40 -34.41 -11.37
CA GLU A 277 55.18 -34.23 -12.17
C GLU A 277 53.91 -34.44 -11.35
N ILE A 278 53.81 -35.57 -10.62
CA ILE A 278 52.68 -35.85 -9.72
C ILE A 278 52.58 -34.79 -8.62
N THR A 279 53.71 -34.30 -8.10
CA THR A 279 53.73 -33.25 -7.08
C THR A 279 53.07 -31.97 -7.61
N TYR A 280 53.51 -31.48 -8.77
CA TYR A 280 52.92 -30.29 -9.40
C TYR A 280 51.45 -30.50 -9.77
N ALA A 281 51.09 -31.67 -10.30
CA ALA A 281 49.71 -31.99 -10.64
C ALA A 281 48.80 -31.96 -9.39
N ARG A 282 49.22 -32.56 -8.27
CA ARG A 282 48.46 -32.54 -7.02
C ARG A 282 48.35 -31.13 -6.43
N GLU A 283 49.41 -30.33 -6.50
CA GLU A 283 49.37 -28.91 -6.09
C GLU A 283 48.37 -28.11 -6.95
N ALA A 284 48.37 -28.32 -8.26
CA ALA A 284 47.42 -27.69 -9.17
C ALA A 284 45.97 -28.06 -8.85
N VAL A 285 45.67 -29.34 -8.53
CA VAL A 285 44.33 -29.77 -8.13
C VAL A 285 43.86 -29.03 -6.87
N GLN A 286 44.72 -28.97 -5.83
CA GLN A 286 44.38 -28.33 -4.57
C GLN A 286 44.14 -26.83 -4.74
N LYS A 287 45.05 -26.13 -5.45
CA LYS A 287 44.91 -24.70 -5.75
C LYS A 287 43.68 -24.42 -6.61
N ALA A 288 43.36 -25.29 -7.57
CA ALA A 288 42.16 -25.13 -8.41
C ALA A 288 40.88 -25.28 -7.58
N GLU A 289 40.82 -26.23 -6.65
CA GLU A 289 39.69 -26.36 -5.73
C GLU A 289 39.56 -25.13 -4.82
N ASP A 290 40.66 -24.63 -4.26
CA ASP A 290 40.67 -23.40 -3.46
C ASP A 290 40.17 -22.20 -4.27
N ALA A 291 40.62 -22.08 -5.52
CA ALA A 291 40.16 -21.04 -6.44
C ALA A 291 38.65 -21.14 -6.68
N ARG A 292 38.11 -22.35 -6.88
CA ARG A 292 36.68 -22.62 -7.07
C ARG A 292 35.88 -22.26 -5.82
N ILE A 293 36.28 -22.72 -4.64
CA ILE A 293 35.60 -22.43 -3.36
C ILE A 293 35.59 -20.92 -3.08
N SER A 294 36.74 -20.26 -3.25
CA SER A 294 36.86 -18.81 -3.09
C SER A 294 35.94 -18.06 -4.06
N SER A 295 35.82 -18.53 -5.30
CA SER A 295 34.93 -17.95 -6.31
C SER A 295 33.47 -18.06 -5.93
N LEU A 296 33.03 -19.25 -5.49
CA LEU A 296 31.67 -19.48 -5.03
C LEU A 296 31.33 -18.62 -3.80
N ARG A 297 32.27 -18.47 -2.86
CA ARG A 297 32.11 -17.58 -1.70
C ARG A 297 31.98 -16.11 -2.10
N LYS A 298 32.81 -15.62 -3.02
CA LYS A 298 32.73 -14.24 -3.53
C LYS A 298 31.42 -13.98 -4.25
N GLN A 299 30.99 -14.89 -5.13
CA GLN A 299 29.68 -14.79 -5.81
C GLN A 299 28.50 -14.83 -4.84
N ALA A 300 28.56 -15.66 -3.79
CA ALA A 300 27.53 -15.68 -2.77
C ALA A 300 27.48 -14.36 -1.98
N SER A 301 28.64 -13.79 -1.64
CA SER A 301 28.72 -12.48 -0.99
C SER A 301 28.16 -11.35 -1.86
N GLU A 302 28.51 -11.31 -3.16
CA GLU A 302 27.98 -10.32 -4.11
C GLU A 302 26.46 -10.42 -4.23
N ARG A 303 25.93 -11.65 -4.36
CA ARG A 303 24.47 -11.87 -4.39
C ARG A 303 23.80 -11.40 -3.11
N GLN A 304 24.37 -11.72 -1.96
CA GLN A 304 23.81 -11.28 -0.68
C GLN A 304 23.81 -9.75 -0.54
N GLN A 305 24.84 -9.08 -1.05
CA GLN A 305 24.90 -7.61 -1.07
C GLN A 305 23.84 -7.02 -2.00
N GLN A 306 23.66 -7.61 -3.19
CA GLN A 306 22.62 -7.20 -4.14
C GLN A 306 21.23 -7.38 -3.54
N GLU A 307 20.94 -8.53 -2.94
CA GLU A 307 19.65 -8.80 -2.29
C GLU A 307 19.36 -7.82 -1.15
N ARG A 308 20.39 -7.40 -0.38
CA ARG A 308 20.24 -6.37 0.65
C ARG A 308 19.92 -5.01 0.04
N ALA A 309 20.65 -4.62 -1.01
CA ALA A 309 20.42 -3.35 -1.71
C ALA A 309 19.02 -3.29 -2.34
N ASP A 310 18.58 -4.37 -2.99
CA ASP A 310 17.24 -4.48 -3.58
C ASP A 310 16.15 -4.36 -2.51
N LYS A 311 16.35 -4.99 -1.34
CA LYS A 311 15.43 -4.88 -0.20
C LYS A 311 15.38 -3.46 0.36
N GLU A 312 16.53 -2.80 0.52
CA GLU A 312 16.60 -1.41 0.99
C GLU A 312 15.91 -0.45 0.02
N GLN A 313 16.13 -0.64 -1.28
CA GLN A 313 15.46 0.14 -2.32
C GLN A 313 13.93 -0.05 -2.30
N ALA A 314 13.46 -1.30 -2.22
CA ALA A 314 12.03 -1.60 -2.14
C ALA A 314 11.39 -0.98 -0.88
N GLN A 315 12.10 -0.96 0.25
CA GLN A 315 11.65 -0.30 1.47
C GLN A 315 11.58 1.24 1.30
N ALA A 316 12.55 1.84 0.62
CA ALA A 316 12.55 3.27 0.31
C ALA A 316 11.38 3.66 -0.61
N ASP A 317 11.13 2.89 -1.66
CA ASP A 317 10.03 3.11 -2.61
C ASP A 317 8.66 2.97 -1.93
N ALA A 318 8.51 1.98 -1.04
CA ALA A 318 7.31 1.80 -0.23
C ALA A 318 7.10 2.97 0.73
N ALA A 319 8.14 3.45 1.40
CA ALA A 319 8.07 4.62 2.28
C ALA A 319 7.70 5.89 1.51
N GLN A 320 8.28 6.11 0.34
CA GLN A 320 7.96 7.23 -0.53
C GLN A 320 6.51 7.19 -1.00
N SER A 321 6.01 6.00 -1.36
CA SER A 321 4.60 5.79 -1.74
C SER A 321 3.64 6.07 -0.58
N GLN A 322 4.00 5.68 0.65
CA GLN A 322 3.22 6.00 1.85
C GLN A 322 3.19 7.51 2.12
N ILE A 323 4.31 8.21 1.98
CA ILE A 323 4.38 9.67 2.13
C ILE A 323 3.52 10.37 1.07
N ALA A 324 3.60 9.93 -0.19
CA ALA A 324 2.78 10.48 -1.27
C ALA A 324 1.27 10.29 -1.00
N ALA A 325 0.86 9.11 -0.54
CA ALA A 325 -0.52 8.84 -0.16
C ALA A 325 -0.98 9.69 1.04
N ALA A 326 -0.13 9.85 2.06
CA ALA A 326 -0.41 10.71 3.21
C ALA A 326 -0.59 12.18 2.80
N ASN A 327 0.27 12.68 1.91
CA ASN A 327 0.16 14.04 1.38
C ASN A 327 -1.11 14.23 0.54
N ALA A 328 -1.47 13.25 -0.30
CA ALA A 328 -2.70 13.29 -1.08
C ALA A 328 -3.95 13.31 -0.17
N ASN A 329 -3.96 12.50 0.90
CA ASN A 329 -5.04 12.49 1.87
C ASN A 329 -5.15 13.82 2.61
N ALA A 330 -4.03 14.39 3.08
CA ALA A 330 -4.01 15.69 3.73
C ALA A 330 -4.51 16.82 2.82
N GLN A 331 -4.16 16.79 1.52
CA GLN A 331 -4.67 17.74 0.53
C GLN A 331 -6.18 17.57 0.31
N ALA A 332 -6.68 16.34 0.24
CA ALA A 332 -8.11 16.06 0.11
C ALA A 332 -8.91 16.54 1.33
N GLU A 333 -8.39 16.33 2.54
CA GLU A 333 -8.99 16.84 3.78
C GLU A 333 -9.00 18.37 3.83
N ALA A 334 -7.90 19.02 3.44
CA ALA A 334 -7.83 20.48 3.37
C ALA A 334 -8.83 21.05 2.35
N ALA A 335 -8.98 20.41 1.18
CA ALA A 335 -9.96 20.80 0.18
C ALA A 335 -11.41 20.61 0.66
N ALA A 336 -11.71 19.51 1.35
CA ALA A 336 -13.01 19.26 1.95
C ALA A 336 -13.34 20.30 3.05
N ALA A 337 -12.38 20.63 3.90
CA ALA A 337 -12.53 21.65 4.93
C ALA A 337 -12.75 23.05 4.32
N ALA A 338 -12.03 23.40 3.25
CA ALA A 338 -12.23 24.65 2.53
C ALA A 338 -13.62 24.75 1.92
N LYS A 339 -14.10 23.66 1.30
CA LYS A 339 -15.46 23.58 0.75
C LYS A 339 -16.53 23.73 1.85
N ALA A 340 -16.37 23.04 2.97
CA ALA A 340 -17.32 23.15 4.09
C ALA A 340 -17.37 24.57 4.67
N ARG A 341 -16.23 25.27 4.77
CA ARG A 341 -16.19 26.68 5.18
C ARG A 341 -16.92 27.58 4.18
N ALA A 342 -16.67 27.42 2.89
CA ALA A 342 -17.36 28.19 1.86
C ALA A 342 -18.88 27.95 1.86
N GLU A 343 -19.33 26.71 2.10
CA GLU A 343 -20.75 26.38 2.23
C GLU A 343 -21.37 27.01 3.47
N ALA A 344 -20.67 27.00 4.61
CA ALA A 344 -21.11 27.65 5.84
C ALA A 344 -21.21 29.18 5.68
N ASP A 345 -20.21 29.81 5.06
CA ASP A 345 -20.22 31.25 4.78
C ASP A 345 -21.37 31.63 3.85
N ALA A 346 -21.61 30.82 2.80
CA ALA A 346 -22.75 31.02 1.89
C ALA A 346 -24.10 30.83 2.60
N ALA A 347 -24.22 29.88 3.52
CA ALA A 347 -25.42 29.67 4.33
C ALA A 347 -25.69 30.86 5.26
N ASN A 348 -24.65 31.37 5.93
CA ASN A 348 -24.74 32.55 6.79
C ASN A 348 -25.16 33.80 6.00
N ALA A 349 -24.56 34.02 4.83
CA ALA A 349 -24.92 35.14 3.96
C ALA A 349 -26.39 35.05 3.49
N ARG A 350 -26.87 33.84 3.13
CA ARG A 350 -28.27 33.61 2.77
C ARG A 350 -29.22 33.85 3.94
N ALA A 351 -28.86 33.42 5.15
CA ALA A 351 -29.66 33.64 6.35
C ALA A 351 -29.79 35.13 6.67
N GLN A 352 -28.69 35.89 6.62
CA GLN A 352 -28.70 37.34 6.82
C GLN A 352 -29.53 38.07 5.75
N ALA A 353 -29.44 37.66 4.50
CA ALA A 353 -30.25 38.22 3.42
C ALA A 353 -31.76 37.93 3.62
N ALA A 354 -32.10 36.69 4.02
CA ALA A 354 -33.48 36.31 4.30
C ALA A 354 -34.06 37.08 5.51
N GLU A 355 -33.27 37.26 6.58
CA GLU A 355 -33.67 38.06 7.74
C GLU A 355 -33.88 39.54 7.38
N SER A 356 -32.99 40.10 6.57
CA SER A 356 -33.12 41.48 6.09
C SER A 356 -34.40 41.68 5.26
N GLN A 357 -34.69 40.73 4.36
CA GLN A 357 -35.92 40.73 3.57
C GLN A 357 -37.17 40.58 4.45
N HIS A 358 -37.15 39.66 5.42
CA HIS A 358 -38.27 39.47 6.34
C HIS A 358 -38.53 40.73 7.18
N ASN A 359 -37.48 41.37 7.68
CA ASN A 359 -37.60 42.62 8.45
C ASN A 359 -38.15 43.76 7.59
N ALA A 360 -37.72 43.87 6.33
CA ALA A 360 -38.27 44.84 5.38
C ALA A 360 -39.77 44.58 5.11
N GLN A 361 -40.15 43.34 4.79
CA GLN A 361 -41.55 42.95 4.58
C GLN A 361 -42.42 43.21 5.80
N LYS A 362 -41.91 42.91 7.01
CA LYS A 362 -42.63 43.19 8.25
C LYS A 362 -42.83 44.69 8.46
N SER A 363 -41.79 45.50 8.23
CA SER A 363 -41.90 46.97 8.32
C SER A 363 -42.92 47.54 7.33
N GLU A 364 -42.94 47.03 6.10
CA GLU A 364 -43.92 47.42 5.08
C GLU A 364 -45.35 47.01 5.48
N ALA A 365 -45.52 45.80 6.03
CA ALA A 365 -46.81 45.31 6.52
C ALA A 365 -47.31 46.13 7.72
N ASP A 366 -46.44 46.43 8.69
CA ASP A 366 -46.75 47.24 9.86
C ASP A 366 -47.14 48.67 9.44
N ALA A 367 -46.39 49.30 8.51
CA ALA A 367 -46.71 50.62 7.97
C ALA A 367 -48.06 50.62 7.23
N SER A 368 -48.34 49.57 6.46
CA SER A 368 -49.62 49.40 5.76
C SER A 368 -50.78 49.25 6.74
N ALA A 369 -50.61 48.48 7.81
CA ALA A 369 -51.61 48.32 8.86
C ALA A 369 -51.89 49.62 9.63
N VAL A 370 -50.83 50.38 9.95
CA VAL A 370 -50.95 51.71 10.57
C VAL A 370 -51.69 52.68 9.64
N ARG A 371 -51.33 52.70 8.35
CA ARG A 371 -51.99 53.54 7.34
C ARG A 371 -53.47 53.22 7.23
N GLU A 372 -53.84 51.95 7.15
CA GLU A 372 -55.24 51.54 7.04
C GLU A 372 -56.05 51.91 8.29
N LYS A 373 -55.47 51.71 9.48
CA LYS A 373 -56.11 52.11 10.75
C LYS A 373 -56.32 53.63 10.81
N LEU A 374 -55.29 54.40 10.45
CA LEU A 374 -55.37 55.86 10.42
C LEU A 374 -56.41 56.33 9.41
N ARG A 375 -56.42 55.75 8.20
CA ARG A 375 -57.42 56.03 7.17
C ARG A 375 -58.84 55.76 7.67
N ALA A 376 -59.07 54.62 8.32
CA ALA A 376 -60.37 54.29 8.88
C ALA A 376 -60.80 55.27 10.00
N GLN A 377 -59.88 55.65 10.90
CA GLN A 377 -60.14 56.64 11.96
C GLN A 377 -60.48 58.01 11.38
N LEU A 378 -59.68 58.50 10.43
CA LEU A 378 -59.94 59.79 9.77
C LEU A 378 -61.25 59.74 8.98
N ASN A 379 -61.49 58.65 8.23
CA ASN A 379 -62.71 58.46 7.43
C ASN A 379 -63.99 58.39 8.28
N SER A 380 -63.90 57.96 9.54
CA SER A 380 -65.03 57.99 10.48
C SER A 380 -65.45 59.40 10.90
N VAL A 381 -64.57 60.39 10.72
CA VAL A 381 -64.83 61.80 11.05
C VAL A 381 -65.12 62.61 9.78
N LEU A 382 -64.26 62.47 8.76
CA LEU A 382 -64.32 63.21 7.50
C LEU A 382 -63.87 62.30 6.35
N ALA A 383 -64.53 62.41 5.20
CA ALA A 383 -64.23 61.58 4.03
C ALA A 383 -62.72 61.59 3.71
N THR A 384 -62.09 60.42 3.71
CA THR A 384 -60.64 60.26 3.54
C THR A 384 -60.33 59.31 2.39
N SER A 385 -59.49 59.76 1.46
CA SER A 385 -59.04 58.97 0.31
C SER A 385 -57.52 58.77 0.33
N GLU A 386 -57.05 57.71 -0.32
CA GLU A 386 -55.61 57.48 -0.47
C GLU A 386 -55.05 58.15 -1.72
N SER A 387 -53.80 58.59 -1.63
CA SER A 387 -53.04 59.13 -2.76
C SER A 387 -51.56 58.80 -2.61
N ALA A 388 -50.79 58.97 -3.69
CA ALA A 388 -49.33 58.87 -3.64
C ALA A 388 -48.67 59.87 -2.66
N ARG A 389 -49.38 60.98 -2.33
CA ARG A 389 -48.91 62.00 -1.37
C ARG A 389 -49.29 61.69 0.08
N GLY A 390 -50.00 60.58 0.33
CA GLY A 390 -50.54 60.22 1.64
C GLY A 390 -52.06 60.22 1.69
N LEU A 391 -52.60 60.25 2.90
CA LEU A 391 -54.04 60.24 3.15
C LEU A 391 -54.60 61.65 2.99
N ILE A 392 -55.58 61.81 2.10
CA ILE A 392 -56.24 63.09 1.86
C ILE A 392 -57.57 63.08 2.60
N VAL A 393 -57.66 63.86 3.67
CA VAL A 393 -58.92 64.13 4.38
C VAL A 393 -59.59 65.32 3.70
N ASN A 394 -60.77 65.11 3.12
CA ASN A 394 -61.51 66.14 2.43
C ASN A 394 -62.49 66.84 3.36
N LEU A 395 -62.43 68.17 3.36
CA LEU A 395 -63.38 69.02 4.06
C LEU A 395 -64.13 69.83 3.01
N SER A 396 -65.39 69.46 2.75
CA SER A 396 -66.28 70.14 1.81
C SER A 396 -66.74 71.50 2.34
N ASP A 397 -67.35 72.34 1.48
CA ASP A 397 -67.76 73.75 1.69
C ASP A 397 -68.63 74.09 2.93
N VAL A 398 -68.96 73.11 3.76
CA VAL A 398 -69.72 73.31 5.00
C VAL A 398 -68.86 73.93 6.12
N LEU A 399 -67.58 74.25 5.86
CA LEU A 399 -66.62 74.76 6.84
C LEU A 399 -66.79 76.24 7.20
N PHE A 400 -67.19 77.04 6.20
CA PHE A 400 -67.20 78.50 6.27
C PHE A 400 -68.54 79.04 5.78
N ASP A 401 -68.89 80.26 6.19
CA ASP A 401 -69.93 81.01 5.47
C ASP A 401 -69.36 81.53 4.13
N THR A 402 -70.24 81.83 3.19
CA THR A 402 -69.87 82.47 1.91
C THR A 402 -68.97 83.68 2.15
N ALA A 403 -67.85 83.75 1.42
CA ALA A 403 -66.82 84.80 1.53
C ALA A 403 -66.15 84.95 2.91
N LYS A 404 -66.37 84.01 3.85
CA LYS A 404 -65.69 84.00 5.15
C LYS A 404 -64.63 82.91 5.26
N PHE A 405 -63.76 83.08 6.25
CA PHE A 405 -62.71 82.13 6.68
C PHE A 405 -62.83 81.80 8.18
N THR A 406 -63.94 82.18 8.83
CA THR A 406 -64.25 81.80 10.21
C THR A 406 -64.86 80.40 10.25
N LEU A 407 -64.21 79.47 10.95
CA LEU A 407 -64.69 78.09 11.08
C LEU A 407 -66.04 78.02 11.82
N LYS A 408 -67.01 77.29 11.25
CA LYS A 408 -68.31 77.02 11.89
C LYS A 408 -68.18 76.11 13.12
N PRO A 409 -69.12 76.17 14.08
CA PRO A 409 -69.09 75.31 15.27
C PRO A 409 -68.95 73.81 14.96
N ASP A 410 -69.75 73.26 14.05
CA ASP A 410 -69.72 71.82 13.69
C ASP A 410 -68.38 71.39 13.05
N THR A 411 -67.76 72.32 12.34
CA THR A 411 -66.42 72.14 11.76
C THR A 411 -65.35 72.07 12.83
N LYS A 412 -65.43 72.94 13.84
CA LYS A 412 -64.52 72.91 14.99
C LYS A 412 -64.60 71.56 15.72
N VAL A 413 -65.80 70.98 15.85
CA VAL A 413 -65.98 69.64 16.45
C VAL A 413 -65.30 68.55 15.62
N SER A 414 -65.45 68.58 14.29
CA SER A 414 -64.83 67.59 13.40
C SER A 414 -63.30 67.74 13.34
N LEU A 415 -62.81 68.98 13.24
CA LEU A 415 -61.38 69.29 13.29
C LEU A 415 -60.77 68.96 14.65
N ALA A 416 -61.51 69.13 15.76
CA ALA A 416 -61.04 68.72 17.08
C ALA A 416 -60.83 67.20 17.13
N LYS A 417 -61.78 66.41 16.61
CA LYS A 417 -61.63 64.95 16.49
C LYS A 417 -60.44 64.56 15.60
N VAL A 418 -60.27 65.21 14.45
CA VAL A 418 -59.08 65.00 13.59
C VAL A 418 -57.80 65.36 14.32
N SER A 419 -57.77 66.47 15.06
CA SER A 419 -56.59 66.89 15.83
C SER A 419 -56.23 65.86 16.91
N THR A 420 -57.23 65.24 17.55
CA THR A 420 -57.01 64.15 18.51
C THR A 420 -56.41 62.92 17.82
N ILE A 421 -56.91 62.54 16.63
CA ILE A 421 -56.34 61.43 15.86
C ILE A 421 -54.89 61.72 15.48
N LEU A 422 -54.59 62.92 14.96
CA LEU A 422 -53.24 63.32 14.57
C LEU A 422 -52.25 63.33 15.75
N GLN A 423 -52.70 63.71 16.94
CA GLN A 423 -51.88 63.68 18.16
C GLN A 423 -51.49 62.27 18.61
N LEU A 424 -52.28 61.25 18.27
CA LEU A 424 -51.93 59.85 18.54
C LEU A 424 -50.80 59.34 17.63
N TYR A 425 -50.45 60.08 16.58
CA TYR A 425 -49.41 59.74 15.61
C TYR A 425 -48.44 60.93 15.42
N PRO A 426 -47.57 61.22 16.41
CA PRO A 426 -46.74 62.42 16.43
C PRO A 426 -45.71 62.52 15.29
N GLY A 427 -45.44 61.43 14.57
CA GLY A 427 -44.55 61.38 13.40
C GLY A 427 -45.21 61.79 12.08
N LEU A 428 -46.52 62.08 12.07
CA LEU A 428 -47.21 62.51 10.85
C LEU A 428 -47.00 64.00 10.57
N LYS A 429 -46.95 64.32 9.27
CA LYS A 429 -46.96 65.67 8.73
C LYS A 429 -48.29 65.91 8.03
N VAL A 430 -48.81 67.13 8.12
CA VAL A 430 -50.11 67.53 7.59
C VAL A 430 -49.96 68.80 6.78
N GLN A 431 -50.18 68.70 5.47
CA GLN A 431 -50.30 69.86 4.60
C GLN A 431 -51.79 70.21 4.45
N VAL A 432 -52.18 71.39 4.92
CA VAL A 432 -53.50 71.97 4.74
C VAL A 432 -53.54 72.71 3.41
N GLU A 433 -54.43 72.31 2.52
CA GLU A 433 -54.57 72.86 1.17
C GLU A 433 -55.95 73.49 0.99
N GLY A 434 -56.02 74.82 0.85
CA GLY A 434 -57.26 75.56 0.63
C GLY A 434 -57.56 75.77 -0.86
N TYR A 435 -58.83 75.64 -1.25
CA TYR A 435 -59.30 75.85 -2.63
C TYR A 435 -60.59 76.69 -2.65
N THR A 436 -60.80 77.42 -3.74
CA THR A 436 -62.03 78.19 -4.01
C THR A 436 -62.73 77.69 -5.27
N ASP A 437 -63.96 78.17 -5.50
CA ASP A 437 -64.61 78.03 -6.80
C ASP A 437 -64.14 79.13 -7.76
N SER A 438 -64.75 79.19 -8.95
CA SER A 438 -64.43 80.18 -9.98
C SER A 438 -65.02 81.57 -9.74
N VAL A 439 -65.77 81.80 -8.65
CA VAL A 439 -66.44 83.09 -8.40
C VAL A 439 -65.46 84.05 -7.75
N GLY A 440 -65.28 85.23 -8.35
CA GLY A 440 -64.32 86.24 -7.90
C GLY A 440 -62.99 86.24 -8.66
N GLY A 441 -62.21 87.30 -8.45
CA GLY A 441 -60.90 87.48 -9.08
C GLY A 441 -59.83 86.54 -8.52
N ASP A 442 -58.76 86.32 -9.28
CA ASP A 442 -57.70 85.36 -8.94
C ASP A 442 -57.01 85.73 -7.62
N GLU A 443 -56.65 87.00 -7.43
CA GLU A 443 -56.02 87.51 -6.21
C GLU A 443 -56.95 87.38 -4.99
N TYR A 444 -58.25 87.63 -5.18
CA TYR A 444 -59.25 87.47 -4.12
C TYR A 444 -59.37 86.01 -3.70
N ASN A 445 -59.46 85.09 -4.66
CA ASN A 445 -59.58 83.67 -4.43
C ASN A 445 -58.30 83.06 -3.83
N GLN A 446 -57.14 83.54 -4.23
CA GLN A 446 -55.86 83.15 -3.64
C GLN A 446 -55.83 83.52 -2.15
N LYS A 447 -56.05 84.80 -1.81
CA LYS A 447 -56.11 85.25 -0.40
C LYS A 447 -57.18 84.53 0.41
N LEU A 448 -58.35 84.28 -0.18
CA LEU A 448 -59.42 83.55 0.48
C LEU A 448 -59.03 82.09 0.78
N SER A 449 -58.38 81.41 -0.17
CA SER A 449 -57.91 80.04 0.01
C SER A 449 -56.80 79.93 1.06
N GLU A 450 -55.86 80.87 1.09
CA GLU A 450 -54.78 80.95 2.09
C GLU A 450 -55.35 81.22 3.48
N ASN A 451 -56.23 82.21 3.62
CA ASN A 451 -56.88 82.52 4.90
C ASN A 451 -57.68 81.33 5.45
N ARG A 452 -58.33 80.54 4.57
CA ARG A 452 -59.05 79.32 4.96
C ARG A 452 -58.11 78.20 5.37
N ALA A 453 -57.00 77.99 4.65
CA ALA A 453 -55.99 77.02 5.02
C ALA A 453 -55.32 77.38 6.35
N ASN A 454 -54.98 78.66 6.55
CA ASN A 454 -54.41 79.19 7.80
C ASN A 454 -55.39 79.05 8.96
N ALA A 455 -56.68 79.36 8.78
CA ALA A 455 -57.67 79.16 9.83
C ALA A 455 -57.78 77.70 10.30
N VAL A 456 -57.66 76.73 9.38
CA VAL A 456 -57.63 75.31 9.71
C VAL A 456 -56.31 74.91 10.38
N HIS A 457 -55.17 75.39 9.86
CA HIS A 457 -53.85 75.19 10.46
C HIS A 457 -53.82 75.70 11.91
N ASP A 458 -54.20 76.95 12.14
CA ASP A 458 -54.19 77.59 13.46
C ASP A 458 -55.10 76.84 14.43
N PHE A 459 -56.24 76.36 13.94
CA PHE A 459 -57.13 75.53 14.74
C PHE A 459 -56.48 74.19 15.13
N LEU A 460 -55.84 73.49 14.19
CA LEU A 460 -55.14 72.23 14.50
C LEU A 460 -54.00 72.44 15.51
N VAL A 461 -53.22 73.52 15.34
CA VAL A 461 -52.12 73.87 16.25
C VAL A 461 -52.65 74.25 17.64
N GLN A 462 -53.70 75.08 17.71
CA GLN A 462 -54.35 75.46 18.97
C GLN A 462 -54.92 74.25 19.71
N ASN A 463 -55.35 73.22 18.98
CA ASN A 463 -55.87 71.99 19.56
C ASN A 463 -54.80 70.93 19.84
N GLY A 464 -53.51 71.28 19.75
CA GLY A 464 -52.39 70.45 20.24
C GLY A 464 -51.61 69.70 19.18
N VAL A 465 -51.90 69.87 17.88
CA VAL A 465 -51.01 69.35 16.83
C VAL A 465 -49.74 70.21 16.77
N PRO A 466 -48.52 69.63 16.83
CA PRO A 466 -47.30 70.43 16.80
C PRO A 466 -47.20 71.30 15.54
N ALA A 467 -46.91 72.59 15.68
CA ALA A 467 -46.79 73.51 14.55
C ALA A 467 -45.75 73.04 13.50
N ALA A 468 -44.67 72.37 13.92
CA ALA A 468 -43.67 71.78 13.03
C ALA A 468 -44.19 70.61 12.17
N ASN A 469 -45.39 70.13 12.43
CA ASN A 469 -46.04 69.05 11.70
C ASN A 469 -47.19 69.55 10.81
N VAL A 470 -47.55 70.83 10.85
CA VAL A 470 -48.66 71.39 10.06
C VAL A 470 -48.15 72.52 9.18
N THR A 471 -48.46 72.45 7.90
CA THR A 471 -48.17 73.50 6.93
C THR A 471 -49.48 73.89 6.24
N ALA A 472 -49.58 75.13 5.75
CA ALA A 472 -50.78 75.62 5.07
C ALA A 472 -50.42 76.25 3.72
N ALA A 473 -51.23 75.98 2.70
CA ALA A 473 -51.10 76.58 1.38
C ALA A 473 -52.48 76.82 0.78
N GLY A 474 -52.68 78.00 0.17
CA GLY A 474 -53.85 78.29 -0.65
C GLY A 474 -53.53 78.10 -2.13
N TYR A 475 -54.45 77.49 -2.88
CA TYR A 475 -54.31 77.23 -4.31
C TYR A 475 -55.30 78.02 -5.19
N GLY A 476 -56.08 78.92 -4.58
CA GLY A 476 -57.14 79.67 -5.25
C GLY A 476 -58.09 78.75 -6.02
N LYS A 477 -58.48 79.18 -7.23
CA LYS A 477 -59.40 78.45 -8.12
C LYS A 477 -58.70 77.55 -9.15
N ASN A 478 -57.37 77.41 -9.06
CA ASN A 478 -56.53 76.85 -10.13
C ASN A 478 -56.55 75.32 -10.21
N LYS A 479 -57.15 74.63 -9.23
CA LYS A 479 -57.24 73.16 -9.18
C LYS A 479 -58.68 72.69 -8.86
N PRO A 480 -59.64 72.89 -9.79
CA PRO A 480 -61.01 72.42 -9.62
C PRO A 480 -61.05 70.88 -9.66
N VAL A 481 -61.89 70.28 -8.80
CA VAL A 481 -62.19 68.84 -8.78
C VAL A 481 -63.54 68.52 -9.39
N ALA A 482 -64.35 69.54 -9.67
CA ALA A 482 -65.68 69.43 -10.26
C ALA A 482 -66.00 70.61 -11.17
N ASP A 483 -67.07 70.50 -11.95
CA ASP A 483 -67.47 71.52 -12.91
C ASP A 483 -67.93 72.82 -12.24
N ASN A 484 -67.19 73.91 -12.47
CA ASN A 484 -67.53 75.25 -11.99
C ASN A 484 -68.77 75.86 -12.66
N GLY A 485 -69.27 75.27 -13.76
CA GLY A 485 -70.52 75.67 -14.39
C GLY A 485 -71.75 75.39 -13.51
N THR A 486 -71.71 74.33 -12.70
CA THR A 486 -72.83 73.94 -11.83
C THR A 486 -72.66 74.44 -10.40
N ALA A 487 -73.78 74.73 -9.71
CA ALA A 487 -73.74 75.12 -8.30
C ALA A 487 -73.15 74.00 -7.41
N ALA A 488 -73.46 72.74 -7.74
CA ALA A 488 -72.93 71.56 -7.04
C ALA A 488 -71.42 71.40 -7.22
N GLY A 489 -70.89 71.55 -8.45
CA GLY A 489 -69.45 71.47 -8.69
C GLY A 489 -68.66 72.63 -8.09
N ARG A 490 -69.22 73.85 -8.09
CA ARG A 490 -68.64 74.97 -7.32
C ARG A 490 -68.54 74.67 -5.82
N ALA A 491 -69.57 74.04 -5.23
CA ALA A 491 -69.52 73.63 -3.83
C ALA A 491 -68.43 72.58 -3.56
N GLN A 492 -68.18 71.64 -4.47
CA GLN A 492 -67.07 70.67 -4.35
C GLN A 492 -65.68 71.32 -4.52
N ASN A 493 -65.59 72.41 -5.29
CA ASN A 493 -64.35 73.16 -5.48
C ASN A 493 -63.99 74.04 -4.29
N ARG A 494 -64.98 74.50 -3.51
CA ARG A 494 -64.78 75.20 -2.23
C ARG A 494 -64.44 74.19 -1.11
N ARG A 495 -63.24 73.63 -1.16
CA ARG A 495 -62.79 72.60 -0.22
C ARG A 495 -61.50 72.99 0.49
N VAL A 496 -61.27 72.36 1.63
CA VAL A 496 -59.95 72.27 2.25
C VAL A 496 -59.57 70.79 2.29
N ASN A 497 -58.34 70.47 1.87
CA ASN A 497 -57.80 69.12 2.01
C ASN A 497 -56.73 69.12 3.08
N LEU A 498 -56.67 68.08 3.90
CA LEU A 498 -55.51 67.79 4.75
C LEU A 498 -54.79 66.60 4.13
N VAL A 499 -53.57 66.81 3.64
CA VAL A 499 -52.71 65.75 3.11
C VAL A 499 -51.81 65.28 4.24
N VAL A 500 -52.03 64.07 4.72
CA VAL A 500 -51.33 63.46 5.85
C VAL A 500 -50.27 62.48 5.32
N SER A 501 -49.01 62.73 5.64
CA SER A 501 -47.85 61.95 5.19
C SER A 501 -46.90 61.63 6.36
N GLY A 502 -45.97 60.68 6.17
CA GLY A 502 -44.94 60.36 7.15
C GLY A 502 -44.48 58.91 7.08
N ASP A 503 -43.30 58.64 7.65
CA ASP A 503 -42.68 57.31 7.64
C ASP A 503 -43.58 56.24 8.27
N ALA A 504 -44.35 56.61 9.30
CA ALA A 504 -45.27 55.73 10.01
C ALA A 504 -46.41 55.15 9.12
N ILE A 505 -46.67 55.73 7.95
CA ILE A 505 -47.67 55.25 6.98
C ILE A 505 -47.06 54.89 5.62
N GLY A 506 -45.74 54.75 5.56
CA GLY A 506 -45.00 54.34 4.36
C GLY A 506 -44.93 55.41 3.26
N VAL A 507 -45.14 56.69 3.60
CA VAL A 507 -45.08 57.81 2.64
C VAL A 507 -43.93 58.72 3.03
N GLN A 508 -42.84 58.62 2.27
CA GLN A 508 -41.69 59.53 2.36
C GLN A 508 -42.14 60.94 1.97
N THR A 509 -41.85 61.93 2.82
CA THR A 509 -42.12 63.34 2.51
C THR A 509 -41.20 63.80 1.40
N THR A 510 -41.65 63.70 0.15
CA THR A 510 -41.07 64.51 -0.93
C THR A 510 -41.64 65.92 -0.78
N ASN A 511 -40.78 66.93 -0.73
CA ASN A 511 -41.22 68.33 -0.71
C ASN A 511 -42.21 68.56 -1.87
N PRO A 512 -43.30 69.30 -1.65
CA PRO A 512 -44.21 69.64 -2.75
C PRO A 512 -43.45 70.46 -3.80
N GLU A 513 -43.57 70.08 -5.09
CA GLU A 513 -43.17 70.91 -6.24
C GLU A 513 -43.88 72.26 -6.27
#